data_AF-A0A9D8P411-F1
#
_entry.id   AF-A0A9D8P411-F1
#
_cell.length_a   1.000
_cell.length_b   1.000
_cell.length_c   1.000
_cell.angle_alpha   90.00
_cell.angle_beta   90.00
_cell.angle_gamma   90.00
#
_symmetry.space_group_name_H-M   'P 1'
#
loop_
_entity.id
_entity.type
_entity.pdbx_description
1 polymer ?
#
loop_
_entity_poly.entity_id
_entity_poly.type
_entity_poly.pdbx_seq_one_letter_code
_entity_poly.pdbx_strand_id
1 'polypeptide(L)'
;MELTIRPWHKDDLAAIRAITWQSWVSTYSSFIPQDDLKSYFDIHYSEQSLLNMFDHPLMQGYIAELEDRITGFIRLVFNQDENRIYFPSLHIIREFQGQGMGTKLIEAAEGYATNKGLKELWVGVIARNKKAFPFYRKIGFVFVKEEPFTMGRTTVSHLIGLKNIGMSPPLSQKTWATFDGSGNLSKLCLDLLSEQKKRWHDLQKGYELLKQIQERTLSCSGFSIRLQYNPGRMKSSTAEVSQEKINGRPCFLCLDHLPESQKGILYRDDCLILCNPMPVFHSHFTISHLDHRLQAIDEHIRTFLQLMGDLGPGWMVLYNGPGCGASAPDHLHFQVAFSGQMPIEEEIMEKKRRLFVKQVEGVLLYRIRDLGRELILLEGEESVTVESVLKKYLNTLQKVLKIDMEPMINIAGFYEGTKFHLLIFPRQKHRPDAFFKEGEDRMVISPGVIDMGGLLITPMERDFKRLDQSAVESIYKEVSLEGMMVEMAFDTMG
;
A
#
# COMPACT_ATOMS: atom_id res chain seq x y z
N MET A 1 20.04 -15.99 15.78
CA MET A 1 19.98 -15.00 16.89
C MET A 1 18.52 -14.65 17.06
N GLU A 2 17.94 -14.92 18.22
CA GLU A 2 16.50 -14.82 18.44
C GLU A 2 16.21 -13.67 19.42
N LEU A 3 15.44 -12.68 18.94
CA LEU A 3 14.91 -11.59 19.77
C LEU A 3 13.62 -12.07 20.41
N THR A 4 13.52 -12.00 21.73
CA THR A 4 12.33 -12.37 22.48
C THR A 4 11.71 -11.13 23.14
N ILE A 5 10.38 -11.00 23.05
CA ILE A 5 9.62 -10.02 23.82
C ILE A 5 8.81 -10.78 24.87
N ARG A 6 8.99 -10.42 26.15
CA ARG A 6 8.29 -11.06 27.27
C ARG A 6 7.75 -10.03 28.27
N PRO A 7 6.73 -10.37 29.08
CA PRO A 7 6.36 -9.55 30.24
C PRO A 7 7.56 -9.33 31.17
N TRP A 8 7.57 -8.19 31.87
CA TRP A 8 8.57 -7.92 32.90
C TRP A 8 8.41 -8.83 34.13
N HIS A 9 9.51 -9.04 34.86
CA HIS A 9 9.58 -9.72 36.14
C HIS A 9 10.25 -8.81 37.17
N LYS A 10 10.10 -9.12 38.47
CA LYS A 10 10.69 -8.31 39.55
C LYS A 10 12.21 -8.16 39.41
N ASP A 11 12.88 -9.19 38.92
CA ASP A 11 14.34 -9.20 38.73
C ASP A 11 14.80 -8.25 37.61
N ASP A 12 13.90 -7.81 36.72
CA ASP A 12 14.22 -6.87 35.64
C ASP A 12 14.28 -5.41 36.11
N LEU A 13 13.76 -5.10 37.30
CA LEU A 13 13.58 -3.71 37.76
C LEU A 13 14.92 -2.96 37.88
N ALA A 14 15.98 -3.65 38.28
CA ALA A 14 17.32 -3.07 38.33
C ALA A 14 17.83 -2.68 36.93
N ALA A 15 17.59 -3.52 35.92
CA ALA A 15 17.95 -3.24 34.53
C ALA A 15 17.10 -2.10 33.95
N ILE A 16 15.78 -2.10 34.17
CA ILE A 16 14.87 -1.02 33.79
C ILE A 16 15.36 0.32 34.34
N ARG A 17 15.73 0.35 35.62
CA ARG A 17 16.26 1.54 36.29
C ARG A 17 17.53 2.05 35.60
N ALA A 18 18.50 1.16 35.35
CA ALA A 18 19.77 1.51 34.73
C ALA A 18 19.57 2.04 33.29
N ILE A 19 18.79 1.33 32.48
CA ILE A 19 18.49 1.71 31.09
C ILE A 19 17.78 3.07 31.03
N THR A 20 16.80 3.29 31.92
CA THR A 20 16.08 4.57 31.99
C THR A 20 17.05 5.73 32.27
N TRP A 21 17.90 5.60 33.28
CA TRP A 21 18.86 6.66 33.64
C TRP A 21 19.81 6.98 32.48
N GLN A 22 20.42 5.96 31.89
CA GLN A 22 21.33 6.12 30.75
C GLN A 22 20.63 6.80 29.57
N SER A 23 19.40 6.39 29.27
CA SER A 23 18.61 6.97 28.17
C SER A 23 18.25 8.43 28.44
N TRP A 24 17.82 8.78 29.65
CA TRP A 24 17.47 10.15 30.01
C TRP A 24 18.67 11.08 29.97
N VAL A 25 19.81 10.68 30.55
CA VAL A 25 21.04 11.46 30.49
C VAL A 25 21.45 11.68 29.03
N SER A 26 21.42 10.65 28.19
CA SER A 26 21.79 10.79 26.78
C SER A 26 20.82 11.64 25.97
N THR A 27 19.53 11.68 26.32
CA THR A 27 18.49 12.29 25.49
C THR A 27 18.16 13.72 25.93
N TYR A 28 18.19 14.01 27.23
CA TYR A 28 17.62 15.22 27.82
C TYR A 28 18.66 16.18 28.40
N SER A 29 19.90 15.75 28.67
CA SER A 29 20.93 16.61 29.31
C SER A 29 21.30 17.87 28.51
N SER A 30 20.98 17.93 27.22
CA SER A 30 21.20 19.14 26.41
C SER A 30 20.18 20.26 26.67
N PHE A 31 19.07 19.97 27.37
CA PHE A 31 18.01 20.96 27.61
C PHE A 31 17.27 20.82 28.95
N ILE A 32 17.53 19.79 29.75
CA ILE A 32 17.07 19.68 31.14
C ILE A 32 18.31 19.59 32.04
N PRO A 33 18.46 20.47 33.05
CA PRO A 33 19.57 20.40 33.99
C PRO A 33 19.69 19.03 34.65
N GLN A 34 20.92 18.56 34.85
CA GLN A 34 21.17 17.24 35.43
C GLN A 34 20.56 17.08 36.83
N ASP A 35 20.57 18.14 37.65
CA ASP A 35 19.97 18.12 38.99
C ASP A 35 18.46 17.91 38.94
N ASP A 36 17.77 18.53 37.98
CA ASP A 36 16.33 18.37 37.77
C ASP A 36 16.01 16.96 37.25
N LEU A 37 16.81 16.44 36.31
CA LEU A 37 16.70 15.05 35.83
C LEU A 37 16.92 14.05 36.97
N LYS A 38 17.95 14.25 37.79
CA LYS A 38 18.32 13.37 38.90
C LYS A 38 17.27 13.40 40.00
N SER A 39 16.81 14.59 40.39
CA SER A 39 15.74 14.77 41.38
C SER A 39 14.48 14.03 40.95
N TYR A 40 14.03 14.22 39.72
CA TYR A 40 12.85 13.52 39.20
C TYR A 40 13.07 12.01 39.13
N PHE A 41 14.24 11.57 38.65
CA PHE A 41 14.59 10.16 38.54
C PHE A 41 14.61 9.46 39.90
N ASP A 42 15.22 10.06 40.92
CA ASP A 42 15.32 9.46 42.25
C ASP A 42 13.96 9.31 42.94
N ILE A 43 13.02 10.21 42.65
CA ILE A 43 11.65 10.13 43.16
C ILE A 43 10.86 9.05 42.40
N HIS A 44 10.85 9.10 41.07
CA HIS A 44 9.96 8.27 40.26
C HIS A 44 10.53 6.88 39.92
N TYR A 45 11.85 6.70 39.99
CA TYR A 45 12.56 5.45 39.69
C TYR A 45 13.45 5.00 40.88
N SER A 46 13.03 5.33 42.10
CA SER A 46 13.53 4.64 43.30
C SER A 46 13.18 3.15 43.23
N GLU A 47 13.93 2.31 43.95
CA GLU A 47 13.63 0.87 44.06
C GLU A 47 12.19 0.63 44.53
N GLN A 48 11.75 1.36 45.56
CA GLN A 48 10.38 1.26 46.06
C GLN A 48 9.35 1.74 45.02
N SER A 49 9.64 2.81 44.28
CA SER A 49 8.75 3.31 43.23
C SER A 49 8.58 2.28 42.10
N LEU A 50 9.66 1.61 41.70
CA LEU A 50 9.64 0.56 40.68
C LEU A 50 8.90 -0.69 41.15
N LEU A 51 9.08 -1.11 42.41
CA LEU A 51 8.30 -2.19 43.00
C LEU A 51 6.81 -1.85 43.03
N ASN A 52 6.46 -0.64 43.48
CA ASN A 52 5.08 -0.17 43.48
C ASN A 52 4.48 -0.14 42.07
N MET A 53 5.26 0.27 41.06
CA MET A 53 4.82 0.25 39.66
C MET A 53 4.60 -1.18 39.14
N PHE A 54 5.51 -2.11 39.47
CA PHE A 54 5.41 -3.50 39.06
C PHE A 54 4.16 -4.18 39.65
N ASP A 55 3.87 -3.93 40.92
CA ASP A 55 2.72 -4.51 41.62
C ASP A 55 1.38 -3.76 41.32
N HIS A 56 1.42 -2.66 40.55
CA HIS A 56 0.23 -1.86 40.27
C HIS A 56 -0.66 -2.47 39.17
N PRO A 57 -1.96 -2.71 39.42
CA PRO A 57 -2.84 -3.44 38.49
C PRO A 57 -3.13 -2.71 37.17
N LEU A 58 -2.92 -1.40 37.12
CA LEU A 58 -3.05 -0.57 35.91
C LEU A 58 -1.74 -0.37 35.16
N MET A 59 -0.65 -0.98 35.61
CA MET A 59 0.64 -0.90 34.93
C MET A 59 1.02 -2.25 34.35
N GLN A 60 1.71 -2.22 33.22
CA GLN A 60 2.26 -3.40 32.57
C GLN A 60 3.61 -3.02 31.95
N GLY A 61 4.52 -3.98 31.83
CA GLY A 61 5.72 -3.79 31.04
C GLY A 61 6.12 -5.03 30.26
N TYR A 62 6.91 -4.79 29.22
CA TYR A 62 7.54 -5.82 28.40
C TYR A 62 9.02 -5.53 28.24
N ILE A 63 9.80 -6.60 28.21
CA ILE A 63 11.25 -6.62 28.05
C ILE A 63 11.59 -7.16 26.66
N ALA A 64 12.57 -6.54 26.01
CA ALA A 64 13.22 -7.08 24.83
C ALA A 64 14.53 -7.75 25.24
N GLU A 65 14.68 -9.03 24.90
CA GLU A 65 15.85 -9.84 25.20
C GLU A 65 16.50 -10.35 23.91
N LEU A 66 17.82 -10.26 23.84
CA LEU A 66 18.61 -10.83 22.76
C LEU A 66 19.80 -11.56 23.39
N GLU A 67 19.91 -12.86 23.14
CA GLU A 67 20.97 -13.72 23.72
C GLU A 67 21.02 -13.62 25.26
N ASP A 68 19.86 -13.76 25.91
CA ASP A 68 19.69 -13.67 27.37
C ASP A 68 20.11 -12.33 28.00
N ARG A 69 20.28 -11.28 27.18
CA ARG A 69 20.55 -9.91 27.64
C ARG A 69 19.34 -9.02 27.43
N ILE A 70 18.96 -8.30 28.47
CA ILE A 70 17.96 -7.23 28.38
C ILE A 70 18.53 -6.11 27.52
N THR A 71 17.88 -5.86 26.39
CA THR A 71 18.28 -4.85 25.39
C THR A 71 17.37 -3.64 25.37
N GLY A 72 16.18 -3.75 25.94
CA GLY A 72 15.23 -2.65 26.06
C GLY A 72 13.95 -3.04 26.77
N PHE A 73 13.07 -2.06 27.00
CA PHE A 73 11.78 -2.27 27.60
C PHE A 73 10.75 -1.21 27.18
N ILE A 74 9.47 -1.54 27.36
CA ILE A 74 8.34 -0.62 27.29
C ILE A 74 7.51 -0.74 28.56
N ARG A 75 7.04 0.40 29.08
CA ARG A 75 6.12 0.46 30.22
C ARG A 75 4.81 1.11 29.78
N LEU A 76 3.71 0.50 30.18
CA LEU A 76 2.33 0.87 29.89
C LEU A 76 1.62 1.29 31.17
N VAL A 77 0.71 2.26 31.04
CA VAL A 77 -0.17 2.74 32.10
C VAL A 77 -1.58 2.83 31.52
N PHE A 78 -2.52 2.12 32.12
CA PHE A 78 -3.93 2.25 31.80
C PHE A 78 -4.55 3.38 32.63
N ASN A 79 -4.88 4.49 31.97
CA ASN A 79 -5.66 5.57 32.55
C ASN A 79 -7.14 5.21 32.44
N GLN A 80 -7.76 4.86 33.58
CA GLN A 80 -9.17 4.43 33.63
C GLN A 80 -10.15 5.57 33.37
N ASP A 81 -9.83 6.79 33.81
CA ASP A 81 -10.71 7.96 33.65
C ASP A 81 -10.86 8.33 32.18
N GLU A 82 -9.78 8.23 31.42
CA GLU A 82 -9.78 8.47 29.98
C GLU A 82 -10.12 7.22 29.16
N ASN A 83 -10.14 6.04 29.79
CA ASN A 83 -10.21 4.75 29.12
C ASN A 83 -9.13 4.61 28.02
N ARG A 84 -7.87 4.92 28.36
CA ARG A 84 -6.73 4.95 27.41
C ARG A 84 -5.49 4.29 27.99
N ILE A 85 -4.72 3.61 27.15
CA ILE A 85 -3.39 3.12 27.51
C ILE A 85 -2.32 4.05 26.95
N TYR A 86 -1.47 4.54 27.85
CA TYR A 86 -0.28 5.31 27.53
C TYR A 86 0.96 4.45 27.70
N PHE A 87 2.00 4.67 26.90
CA PHE A 87 3.33 4.13 27.18
C PHE A 87 4.33 5.25 27.49
N PRO A 88 4.46 5.67 28.77
CA PRO A 88 5.34 6.78 29.14
C PRO A 88 6.83 6.45 29.03
N SER A 89 7.20 5.21 28.74
CA SER A 89 8.60 4.80 28.66
C SER A 89 8.80 3.73 27.60
N LEU A 90 9.68 4.00 26.64
CA LEU A 90 10.19 3.06 25.66
C LEU A 90 11.69 3.33 25.52
N HIS A 91 12.51 2.37 25.92
CA HIS A 91 13.97 2.54 25.93
C HIS A 91 14.65 1.32 25.33
N ILE A 92 15.57 1.56 24.41
CA ILE A 92 16.46 0.54 23.83
C ILE A 92 17.90 0.97 24.12
N ILE A 93 18.73 0.06 24.60
CA ILE A 93 20.17 0.26 24.79
C ILE A 93 20.78 0.66 23.45
N ARG A 94 21.65 1.68 23.48
CA ARG A 94 22.16 2.37 22.29
C ARG A 94 22.74 1.43 21.22
N GLU A 95 23.45 0.39 21.64
CA GLU A 95 24.09 -0.62 20.78
C GLU A 95 23.09 -1.47 19.98
N PHE A 96 21.85 -1.56 20.47
CA PHE A 96 20.80 -2.38 19.88
C PHE A 96 19.71 -1.55 19.16
N GLN A 97 19.91 -0.23 19.08
CA GLN A 97 19.01 0.64 18.32
C GLN A 97 19.13 0.39 16.81
N GLY A 98 18.03 0.63 16.08
CA GLY A 98 17.98 0.39 14.63
C GLY A 98 17.75 -1.07 14.22
N GLN A 99 17.67 -1.99 15.18
CA GLN A 99 17.50 -3.44 14.93
C GLN A 99 16.04 -3.91 15.07
N GLY A 100 15.06 -3.01 15.02
CA GLY A 100 13.62 -3.35 15.06
C GLY A 100 13.02 -3.63 16.44
N MET A 101 13.82 -3.67 17.51
CA MET A 101 13.35 -3.97 18.87
C MET A 101 12.27 -3.01 19.39
N GLY A 102 12.41 -1.71 19.11
CA GLY A 102 11.42 -0.71 19.51
C GLY A 102 10.05 -0.96 18.88
N THR A 103 10.02 -1.41 17.62
CA THR A 103 8.78 -1.80 16.93
C THR A 103 8.15 -3.02 17.60
N LYS A 104 8.94 -4.06 17.91
CA LYS A 104 8.47 -5.27 18.58
C LYS A 104 7.90 -5.04 19.98
N LEU A 105 8.49 -4.12 20.75
CA LEU A 105 7.94 -3.73 22.05
C LEU A 105 6.60 -2.98 21.89
N ILE A 106 6.47 -2.15 20.86
CA ILE A 106 5.20 -1.47 20.57
C ILE A 106 4.14 -2.47 20.12
N GLU A 107 4.45 -3.45 19.27
CA GLU A 107 3.52 -4.53 18.89
C GLU A 107 2.97 -5.27 20.14
N ALA A 108 3.82 -5.54 21.14
CA ALA A 108 3.36 -6.13 22.40
C ALA A 108 2.42 -5.19 23.19
N ALA A 109 2.68 -3.89 23.17
CA ALA A 109 1.81 -2.89 23.78
C ALA A 109 0.46 -2.74 23.06
N GLU A 110 0.47 -2.84 21.74
CA GLU A 110 -0.74 -2.88 20.91
C GLU A 110 -1.57 -4.10 21.28
N GLY A 111 -0.96 -5.29 21.36
CA GLY A 111 -1.64 -6.51 21.81
C GLY A 111 -2.25 -6.37 23.21
N TYR A 112 -1.53 -5.77 24.16
CA TYR A 112 -2.07 -5.49 25.51
C TYR A 112 -3.29 -4.56 25.47
N ALA A 113 -3.24 -3.49 24.68
CA ALA A 113 -4.33 -2.54 24.57
C ALA A 113 -5.55 -3.12 23.84
N THR A 114 -5.32 -3.93 22.80
CA THR A 114 -6.38 -4.70 22.11
C THR A 114 -7.07 -5.69 23.04
N ASN A 115 -6.31 -6.41 23.88
CA ASN A 115 -6.87 -7.32 24.89
C ASN A 115 -7.71 -6.60 25.96
N LYS A 116 -7.49 -5.30 26.16
CA LYS A 116 -8.30 -4.43 27.01
C LYS A 116 -9.51 -3.82 26.27
N GLY A 117 -9.72 -4.16 25.01
CA GLY A 117 -10.81 -3.64 24.17
C GLY A 117 -10.61 -2.20 23.72
N LEU A 118 -9.39 -1.66 23.81
CA LEU A 118 -9.07 -0.30 23.38
C LEU A 118 -8.72 -0.28 21.90
N LYS A 119 -9.02 0.84 21.25
CA LYS A 119 -8.80 1.06 19.80
C LYS A 119 -7.62 1.97 19.49
N GLU A 120 -6.98 2.49 20.53
CA GLU A 120 -5.93 3.49 20.42
C GLU A 120 -4.83 3.19 21.42
N LEU A 121 -3.58 3.40 21.01
CA LEU A 121 -2.41 3.40 21.86
C LEU A 121 -1.84 4.81 21.91
N TRP A 122 -1.54 5.31 23.10
CA TRP A 122 -1.17 6.70 23.32
C TRP A 122 0.28 6.86 23.83
N VAL A 123 0.93 7.96 23.46
CA VAL A 123 2.30 8.29 23.87
C VAL A 123 2.45 9.78 24.16
N GLY A 124 3.25 10.12 25.16
CA GLY A 124 3.76 11.48 25.36
C GLY A 124 5.25 11.52 25.01
N VAL A 125 5.65 12.47 24.16
CA VAL A 125 7.05 12.66 23.76
C VAL A 125 7.47 14.10 23.96
N ILE A 126 8.59 14.34 24.65
CA ILE A 126 9.14 15.69 24.83
C ILE A 126 9.44 16.31 23.46
N ALA A 127 8.86 17.47 23.17
CA ALA A 127 8.93 18.15 21.86
C ALA A 127 10.37 18.40 21.37
N ARG A 128 11.32 18.57 22.31
CA ARG A 128 12.75 18.74 22.01
C ARG A 128 13.45 17.44 21.59
N ASN A 129 12.85 16.26 21.84
CA ASN A 129 13.37 14.97 21.38
C ASN A 129 13.09 14.73 19.89
N LYS A 130 13.65 15.60 19.03
CA LYS A 130 13.39 15.57 17.58
C LYS A 130 13.74 14.24 16.91
N LYS A 131 14.66 13.48 17.50
CA LYS A 131 15.13 12.18 16.99
C LYS A 131 14.07 11.08 17.08
N ALA A 132 13.11 11.20 17.99
CA ALA A 132 12.09 10.17 18.21
C ALA A 132 10.90 10.27 17.25
N PHE A 133 10.56 11.47 16.76
CA PHE A 133 9.38 11.66 15.90
C PHE A 133 9.40 10.87 14.59
N PRO A 134 10.53 10.77 13.85
CA PRO A 134 10.58 9.96 12.64
C PRO A 134 10.22 8.49 12.92
N PHE A 135 10.66 7.94 14.05
CA PHE A 135 10.32 6.58 14.47
C PHE A 135 8.82 6.44 14.74
N TYR A 136 8.24 7.31 15.58
CA TYR A 136 6.81 7.23 15.92
C TYR A 136 5.90 7.46 14.71
N ARG A 137 6.23 8.40 13.82
CA ARG A 137 5.47 8.63 12.58
C ARG A 137 5.58 7.43 11.64
N LYS A 138 6.77 6.84 11.49
CA LYS A 138 6.99 5.66 10.65
C LYS A 138 6.11 4.47 11.06
N ILE A 139 5.85 4.32 12.36
CA ILE A 139 5.05 3.20 12.89
C ILE A 139 3.57 3.56 13.12
N GLY A 140 3.12 4.73 12.66
CA GLY A 140 1.70 5.10 12.59
C GLY A 140 1.16 6.02 13.68
N PHE A 141 2.00 6.64 14.52
CA PHE A 141 1.55 7.63 15.50
C PHE A 141 1.35 9.01 14.87
N VAL A 142 0.26 9.65 15.25
CA VAL A 142 -0.07 11.05 14.94
C VAL A 142 -0.11 11.85 16.23
N PHE A 143 0.61 12.98 16.27
CA PHE A 143 0.64 13.88 17.42
C PHE A 143 -0.47 14.91 17.31
N VAL A 144 -1.36 14.94 18.30
CA VAL A 144 -2.64 15.66 18.25
C VAL A 144 -2.75 16.80 19.27
N LYS A 145 -1.92 16.78 20.31
CA LYS A 145 -1.99 17.76 21.40
C LYS A 145 -0.60 18.07 21.93
N GLU A 146 -0.44 19.26 22.48
CA GLU A 146 0.75 19.70 23.20
C GLU A 146 0.36 20.07 24.64
N GLU A 147 1.12 19.56 25.62
CA GLU A 147 0.88 19.77 27.05
C GLU A 147 2.20 20.07 27.79
N PRO A 148 2.19 20.91 28.84
CA PRO A 148 3.37 21.13 29.66
C PRO A 148 3.68 19.91 30.53
N PHE A 149 4.96 19.55 30.63
CA PHE A 149 5.48 18.48 31.49
C PHE A 149 6.67 18.99 32.32
N THR A 150 6.65 18.76 33.62
CA THR A 150 7.66 19.30 34.56
C THR A 150 8.55 18.19 35.11
N MET A 151 9.87 18.33 34.91
CA MET A 151 10.91 17.51 35.54
C MET A 151 11.74 18.39 36.48
N GLY A 152 11.69 18.11 37.79
CA GLY A 152 12.29 18.99 38.79
C GLY A 152 11.68 20.40 38.72
N ARG A 153 12.51 21.42 38.49
CA ARG A 153 12.05 22.81 38.28
C ARG A 153 11.88 23.19 36.81
N THR A 154 12.21 22.30 35.89
CA THR A 154 12.19 22.56 34.45
C THR A 154 10.90 22.07 33.82
N THR A 155 10.14 22.98 33.20
CA THR A 155 8.97 22.63 32.38
C THR A 155 9.36 22.58 30.90
N VAL A 156 9.00 21.48 30.25
CA VAL A 156 9.16 21.24 28.81
C VAL A 156 7.81 20.95 28.17
N SER A 157 7.73 21.13 26.86
CA SER A 157 6.56 20.75 26.08
C SER A 157 6.55 19.25 25.79
N HIS A 158 5.40 18.62 25.96
CA HIS A 158 5.10 17.22 25.68
C HIS A 158 4.08 17.15 24.53
N LEU A 159 4.46 16.52 23.43
CA LEU A 159 3.54 16.21 22.34
C LEU A 159 2.86 14.88 22.63
N ILE A 160 1.53 14.90 22.73
CA ILE A 160 0.70 13.72 22.92
C ILE A 160 0.32 13.18 21.55
N GLY A 161 0.68 11.92 21.30
CA GLY A 161 0.35 11.21 20.08
C GLY A 161 -0.47 9.96 20.33
N LEU A 162 -1.22 9.57 19.30
CA LEU A 162 -2.02 8.36 19.28
C LEU A 162 -1.73 7.57 18.01
N LYS A 163 -1.83 6.25 18.12
CA LYS A 163 -1.93 5.33 17.00
C LYS A 163 -3.26 4.62 17.10
N ASN A 164 -4.03 4.60 16.02
CA ASN A 164 -5.19 3.74 15.91
C ASN A 164 -4.69 2.30 15.84
N ILE A 165 -5.06 1.51 16.83
CA ILE A 165 -4.77 0.07 16.96
C ILE A 165 -6.08 -0.72 16.92
N GLY A 166 -7.08 -0.14 16.24
CA GLY A 166 -8.47 -0.58 16.24
C GLY A 166 -8.58 -2.09 16.23
N MET A 167 -9.61 -2.62 16.87
CA MET A 167 -10.02 -3.98 16.59
C MET A 167 -10.35 -4.03 15.11
N SER A 168 -9.37 -4.40 14.29
CA SER A 168 -9.64 -4.93 12.99
C SER A 168 -10.70 -5.99 13.19
N PRO A 169 -11.80 -5.97 12.41
CA PRO A 169 -12.65 -7.15 12.40
C PRO A 169 -11.70 -8.33 12.22
N PRO A 170 -11.73 -9.36 13.09
CA PRO A 170 -10.87 -10.52 12.94
C PRO A 170 -10.85 -10.91 11.48
N LEU A 171 -9.68 -11.15 10.90
CA LEU A 171 -9.58 -11.43 9.46
C LEU A 171 -10.65 -12.47 9.03
N SER A 172 -10.92 -13.45 9.89
CA SER A 172 -12.01 -14.43 9.76
C SER A 172 -13.42 -13.87 9.52
N GLN A 173 -13.75 -12.67 9.99
CA GLN A 173 -15.02 -11.99 9.71
C GLN A 173 -15.10 -11.44 8.27
N LYS A 174 -13.96 -10.99 7.73
CA LYS A 174 -13.81 -10.47 6.37
C LYS A 174 -13.42 -11.55 5.35
N THR A 175 -12.97 -12.70 5.81
CA THR A 175 -12.68 -13.86 4.98
C THR A 175 -13.95 -14.65 4.69
N TRP A 176 -14.28 -14.76 3.40
CA TRP A 176 -15.35 -15.64 2.89
C TRP A 176 -14.82 -17.03 2.56
N ALA A 177 -13.61 -17.11 1.98
CA ALA A 177 -12.88 -18.35 1.72
C ALA A 177 -11.36 -18.10 1.78
N THR A 178 -10.57 -19.16 1.86
CA THR A 178 -9.10 -19.08 1.81
C THR A 178 -8.60 -19.83 0.57
N PHE A 179 -7.55 -19.31 -0.05
CA PHE A 179 -6.79 -19.96 -1.11
C PHE A 179 -5.31 -19.95 -0.72
N ASP A 180 -4.75 -21.13 -0.47
CA ASP A 180 -3.38 -21.35 0.01
C ASP A 180 -2.39 -21.73 -1.12
N GLY A 181 -2.85 -21.68 -2.37
CA GLY A 181 -2.12 -22.17 -3.54
C GLY A 181 -2.63 -23.50 -4.09
N SER A 182 -3.66 -24.08 -3.48
CA SER A 182 -4.34 -25.28 -3.96
C SER A 182 -5.81 -25.02 -4.29
N GLY A 183 -6.35 -25.75 -5.28
CA GLY A 183 -7.74 -25.62 -5.73
C GLY A 183 -7.91 -24.73 -6.96
N ASN A 184 -9.11 -24.17 -7.12
CA ASN A 184 -9.48 -23.38 -8.30
C ASN A 184 -9.85 -21.94 -7.90
N LEU A 185 -8.87 -21.05 -7.98
CA LEU A 185 -9.04 -19.64 -7.61
C LEU A 185 -10.06 -18.92 -8.50
N SER A 186 -10.05 -19.20 -9.80
CA SER A 186 -11.02 -18.68 -10.78
C SER A 186 -12.46 -18.96 -10.35
N LYS A 187 -12.76 -20.20 -9.96
CA LYS A 187 -14.07 -20.59 -9.42
C LYS A 187 -14.40 -19.85 -8.13
N LEU A 188 -13.46 -19.78 -7.18
CA LEU A 188 -13.66 -19.05 -5.92
C LEU A 188 -14.02 -17.59 -6.17
N CYS A 189 -13.34 -16.91 -7.09
CA CYS A 189 -13.64 -15.53 -7.46
C CYS A 189 -15.08 -15.38 -7.98
N LEU A 190 -15.53 -16.28 -8.86
CA LEU A 190 -16.89 -16.25 -9.40
C LEU A 190 -17.96 -16.55 -8.35
N ASP A 191 -17.70 -17.51 -7.47
CA ASP A 191 -18.58 -17.85 -6.36
C ASP A 191 -18.68 -16.69 -5.34
N LEU A 192 -17.55 -16.06 -5.00
CA LEU A 192 -17.49 -14.86 -4.17
C LEU A 192 -18.32 -13.73 -4.80
N LEU A 193 -18.16 -13.47 -6.10
CA LEU A 193 -18.89 -12.42 -6.80
C LEU A 193 -20.41 -12.67 -6.77
N SER A 194 -20.82 -13.92 -6.97
CA SER A 194 -22.23 -14.33 -6.89
C SER A 194 -22.81 -14.14 -5.49
N GLU A 195 -22.03 -14.44 -4.44
CA GLU A 195 -22.44 -14.27 -3.04
C GLU A 195 -22.52 -12.79 -2.65
N GLN A 196 -21.45 -12.03 -2.92
CA GLN A 196 -21.35 -10.63 -2.53
C GLN A 196 -22.39 -9.77 -3.26
N LYS A 197 -22.76 -10.09 -4.51
CA LYS A 197 -23.86 -9.40 -5.22
C LYS A 197 -25.22 -9.56 -4.52
N LYS A 198 -25.41 -10.61 -3.70
CA LYS A 198 -26.65 -10.84 -2.94
C LYS A 198 -26.63 -10.17 -1.58
N ARG A 199 -25.45 -10.03 -0.97
CA ARG A 199 -25.30 -9.58 0.43
C ARG A 199 -24.76 -8.18 0.62
N TRP A 200 -24.04 -7.65 -0.36
CA TRP A 200 -23.44 -6.33 -0.30
C TRP A 200 -24.10 -5.38 -1.31
N HIS A 201 -24.93 -4.49 -0.78
CA HIS A 201 -25.80 -3.63 -1.57
C HIS A 201 -25.04 -2.66 -2.50
N ASP A 202 -23.89 -2.13 -2.07
CA ASP A 202 -23.10 -1.22 -2.93
C ASP A 202 -22.52 -1.95 -4.14
N LEU A 203 -22.10 -3.21 -3.97
CA LEU A 203 -21.66 -4.04 -5.10
C LEU A 203 -22.82 -4.30 -6.06
N GLN A 204 -23.99 -4.66 -5.53
CA GLN A 204 -25.18 -4.85 -6.35
C GLN A 204 -25.48 -3.60 -7.21
N LYS A 205 -25.53 -2.42 -6.57
CA LYS A 205 -25.72 -1.13 -7.24
C LYS A 205 -24.67 -0.87 -8.32
N GLY A 206 -23.38 -1.11 -8.03
CA GLY A 206 -22.30 -0.95 -9.00
C GLY A 206 -22.50 -1.82 -10.25
N TYR A 207 -22.93 -3.05 -10.08
CA TYR A 207 -23.24 -3.96 -11.18
C TYR A 207 -24.55 -3.66 -11.90
N GLU A 208 -25.52 -3.02 -11.25
CA GLU A 208 -26.73 -2.51 -11.92
C GLU A 208 -26.39 -1.30 -12.79
N LEU A 209 -25.54 -0.39 -12.32
CA LEU A 209 -25.02 0.72 -13.11
C LEU A 209 -24.18 0.24 -14.29
N LEU A 210 -23.39 -0.82 -14.10
CA LEU A 210 -22.59 -1.42 -15.17
C LEU A 210 -23.45 -1.87 -16.37
N LYS A 211 -24.71 -2.28 -16.16
CA LYS A 211 -25.62 -2.65 -17.25
C LYS A 211 -26.10 -1.46 -18.09
N GLN A 212 -25.92 -0.24 -17.58
CA GLN A 212 -26.40 1.00 -18.20
C GLN A 212 -25.28 1.75 -18.94
N ILE A 213 -24.05 1.23 -18.95
CA ILE A 213 -22.94 1.84 -19.65
C ILE A 213 -23.20 1.91 -21.16
N GLN A 214 -22.59 2.90 -21.80
CA GLN A 214 -22.60 3.01 -23.25
C GLN A 214 -21.16 2.87 -23.74
N GLU A 215 -20.99 2.16 -24.85
CA GLU A 215 -19.70 2.02 -25.51
C GLU A 215 -19.77 2.48 -26.96
N ARG A 216 -18.66 3.02 -27.47
CA ARG A 216 -18.46 3.24 -28.90
C ARG A 216 -17.00 3.05 -29.27
N THR A 217 -16.76 2.54 -30.47
CA THR A 217 -15.41 2.36 -30.99
C THR A 217 -14.95 3.63 -31.71
N LEU A 218 -13.69 4.01 -31.50
CA LEU A 218 -13.00 5.03 -32.28
C LEU A 218 -11.80 4.40 -32.99
N SER A 219 -11.77 4.57 -34.30
CA SER A 219 -10.60 4.23 -35.11
C SER A 219 -9.58 5.37 -35.01
N CYS A 220 -8.36 5.05 -34.64
CA CYS A 220 -7.22 5.95 -34.61
C CYS A 220 -6.21 5.58 -35.70
N SER A 221 -5.16 6.38 -35.85
CA SER A 221 -4.09 6.11 -36.80
C SER A 221 -3.28 4.87 -36.37
N GLY A 222 -3.66 3.72 -36.92
CA GLY A 222 -2.97 2.45 -36.71
C GLY A 222 -3.56 1.56 -35.61
N PHE A 223 -4.47 2.04 -34.78
CA PHE A 223 -5.08 1.28 -33.68
C PHE A 223 -6.55 1.66 -33.49
N SER A 224 -7.27 0.95 -32.63
CA SER A 224 -8.63 1.33 -32.25
C SER A 224 -8.79 1.33 -30.75
N ILE A 225 -9.68 2.18 -30.25
CA ILE A 225 -10.06 2.17 -28.84
C ILE A 225 -11.56 1.95 -28.71
N ARG A 226 -11.97 1.43 -27.56
CA ARG A 226 -13.35 1.51 -27.10
C ARG A 226 -13.46 2.59 -26.05
N LEU A 227 -14.34 3.55 -26.28
CA LEU A 227 -14.77 4.50 -25.26
C LEU A 227 -15.89 3.88 -24.45
N GLN A 228 -15.82 4.00 -23.12
CA GLN A 228 -16.89 3.57 -22.21
C GLN A 228 -17.37 4.77 -21.38
N TYR A 229 -18.66 5.11 -21.52
CA TYR A 229 -19.33 6.01 -20.58
C TYR A 229 -19.76 5.22 -19.34
N ASN A 230 -19.12 5.51 -18.20
CA ASN A 230 -19.39 4.83 -16.94
C ASN A 230 -19.43 5.84 -15.77
N PRO A 231 -20.63 6.37 -15.42
CA PRO A 231 -20.75 7.38 -14.36
C PRO A 231 -20.35 6.87 -12.97
N GLY A 232 -20.38 5.54 -12.75
CA GLY A 232 -19.91 4.92 -11.50
C GLY A 232 -18.41 5.13 -11.24
N ARG A 233 -17.65 5.54 -12.25
CA ARG A 233 -16.20 5.78 -12.16
C ARG A 233 -15.83 7.22 -11.78
N MET A 234 -16.80 8.08 -11.50
CA MET A 234 -16.57 9.47 -11.14
C MET A 234 -15.56 9.61 -9.98
N LYS A 235 -15.79 8.91 -8.87
CA LYS A 235 -14.96 8.98 -7.66
C LYS A 235 -13.51 8.52 -7.90
N SER A 236 -13.31 7.46 -8.67
CA SER A 236 -11.96 6.94 -8.97
C SER A 236 -11.23 7.81 -9.99
N SER A 237 -11.92 8.26 -11.04
CA SER A 237 -11.33 9.12 -12.07
C SER A 237 -10.92 10.50 -11.54
N THR A 238 -11.60 11.03 -10.52
CA THR A 238 -11.22 12.32 -9.88
C THR A 238 -10.57 12.18 -8.52
N ALA A 239 -10.13 10.98 -8.12
CA ALA A 239 -9.49 10.77 -6.83
C ALA A 239 -8.32 11.75 -6.64
N GLU A 240 -8.31 12.48 -5.53
CA GLU A 240 -7.20 13.33 -5.15
C GLU A 240 -6.10 12.47 -4.51
N VAL A 241 -4.97 12.39 -5.19
CA VAL A 241 -3.82 11.56 -4.80
C VAL A 241 -2.66 12.40 -4.24
N SER A 242 -2.94 13.62 -3.79
CA SER A 242 -1.94 14.44 -3.09
C SER A 242 -1.68 13.87 -1.69
N GLN A 243 -0.44 13.95 -1.23
CA GLN A 243 -0.04 13.42 0.07
C GLN A 243 -0.86 14.02 1.22
N GLU A 244 -1.21 15.31 1.15
CA GLU A 244 -2.04 15.99 2.15
C GLU A 244 -3.44 15.36 2.28
N LYS A 245 -4.09 15.06 1.15
CA LYS A 245 -5.43 14.47 1.13
C LYS A 245 -5.41 13.00 1.51
N ILE A 246 -4.37 12.28 1.10
CA ILE A 246 -4.15 10.88 1.49
C ILE A 246 -4.00 10.78 3.01
N ASN A 247 -3.12 11.60 3.60
CA ASN A 247 -2.90 11.62 5.05
C ASN A 247 -4.16 12.03 5.83
N GLY A 248 -5.07 12.77 5.20
CA GLY A 248 -6.31 13.26 5.80
C GLY A 248 -7.52 12.32 5.68
N ARG A 249 -7.40 11.15 5.04
CA ARG A 249 -8.51 10.21 4.88
C ARG A 249 -8.18 8.80 5.40
N PRO A 250 -9.15 8.07 5.96
CA PRO A 250 -9.01 6.63 6.17
C PRO A 250 -8.74 5.92 4.83
N CYS A 251 -7.77 5.01 4.81
CA CYS A 251 -7.53 4.17 3.62
C CYS A 251 -8.64 3.12 3.49
N PHE A 252 -9.41 3.20 2.41
CA PHE A 252 -10.57 2.33 2.14
C PHE A 252 -10.21 0.88 1.77
N LEU A 253 -8.92 0.55 1.67
CA LEU A 253 -8.43 -0.82 1.45
C LEU A 253 -7.94 -1.49 2.73
N CYS A 254 -7.77 -0.74 3.82
CA CYS A 254 -7.45 -1.32 5.13
C CYS A 254 -8.65 -2.14 5.65
N LEU A 255 -8.35 -3.26 6.29
CA LEU A 255 -9.32 -4.22 6.82
C LEU A 255 -10.43 -3.56 7.65
N ASP A 256 -10.06 -2.58 8.48
CA ASP A 256 -10.93 -1.84 9.41
C ASP A 256 -11.86 -0.84 8.70
N HIS A 257 -11.51 -0.46 7.48
CA HIS A 257 -12.26 0.51 6.68
C HIS A 257 -13.01 -0.16 5.52
N LEU A 258 -12.84 -1.48 5.32
CA LEU A 258 -13.67 -2.24 4.39
C LEU A 258 -15.14 -2.18 4.86
N PRO A 259 -16.10 -1.86 3.97
CA PRO A 259 -17.53 -1.95 4.26
C PRO A 259 -17.89 -3.23 5.00
N GLU A 260 -18.76 -3.13 6.00
CA GLU A 260 -19.08 -4.24 6.92
C GLU A 260 -19.45 -5.53 6.16
N SER A 261 -20.33 -5.43 5.17
CA SER A 261 -20.80 -6.55 4.35
C SER A 261 -19.80 -7.07 3.32
N GLN A 262 -18.73 -6.31 3.04
CA GLN A 262 -17.72 -6.71 2.07
C GLN A 262 -16.83 -7.79 2.69
N LYS A 263 -16.74 -8.92 1.98
CA LYS A 263 -15.86 -10.04 2.29
C LYS A 263 -15.00 -10.40 1.08
N GLY A 264 -13.92 -11.13 1.32
CA GLY A 264 -12.98 -11.52 0.29
C GLY A 264 -12.45 -12.94 0.44
N ILE A 265 -11.66 -13.35 -0.54
CA ILE A 265 -10.85 -14.57 -0.44
C ILE A 265 -9.50 -14.20 0.16
N LEU A 266 -9.13 -14.83 1.28
CA LEU A 266 -7.78 -14.72 1.83
C LEU A 266 -6.83 -15.50 0.90
N TYR A 267 -5.99 -14.76 0.17
CA TYR A 267 -5.07 -15.29 -0.81
C TYR A 267 -3.66 -15.36 -0.23
N ARG A 268 -3.17 -16.59 -0.04
CA ARG A 268 -1.81 -16.92 0.43
C ARG A 268 -1.37 -16.10 1.65
N ASP A 269 -2.30 -15.89 2.59
CA ASP A 269 -2.13 -15.16 3.86
C ASP A 269 -1.70 -13.69 3.79
N ASP A 270 -1.39 -13.15 2.60
CA ASP A 270 -0.85 -11.80 2.44
C ASP A 270 -1.87 -10.80 1.87
N CYS A 271 -2.89 -11.28 1.15
CA CYS A 271 -3.84 -10.44 0.42
C CYS A 271 -5.29 -10.87 0.60
N LEU A 272 -6.22 -9.93 0.42
CA LEU A 272 -7.64 -10.19 0.23
C LEU A 272 -8.05 -9.91 -1.21
N ILE A 273 -8.65 -10.90 -1.88
CA ILE A 273 -9.34 -10.70 -3.15
C ILE A 273 -10.77 -10.26 -2.86
N LEU A 274 -11.10 -9.03 -3.24
CA LEU A 274 -12.37 -8.36 -2.96
C LEU A 274 -13.11 -8.06 -4.26
N CYS A 275 -14.43 -8.22 -4.28
CA CYS A 275 -15.22 -7.75 -5.42
C CYS A 275 -15.10 -6.21 -5.55
N ASN A 276 -14.87 -5.71 -6.77
CA ASN A 276 -14.77 -4.27 -7.00
C ASN A 276 -16.19 -3.65 -7.03
N PRO A 277 -16.55 -2.73 -6.12
CA PRO A 277 -17.89 -2.14 -6.07
C PRO A 277 -18.16 -1.18 -7.23
N MET A 278 -17.13 -0.67 -7.90
CA MET A 278 -17.25 0.24 -9.04
C MET A 278 -16.61 -0.41 -10.28
N PRO A 279 -17.19 -1.52 -10.77
CA PRO A 279 -16.58 -2.34 -11.79
C PRO A 279 -16.53 -1.63 -13.14
N VAL A 280 -15.51 -1.97 -13.93
CA VAL A 280 -15.43 -1.67 -15.37
C VAL A 280 -15.86 -2.89 -16.20
N PHE A 281 -15.71 -4.09 -15.64
CA PHE A 281 -15.95 -5.37 -16.30
C PHE A 281 -16.96 -6.21 -15.51
N HIS A 282 -17.61 -7.17 -16.17
CA HIS A 282 -18.61 -8.05 -15.55
C HIS A 282 -18.05 -8.95 -14.42
N SER A 283 -16.74 -9.20 -14.44
CA SER A 283 -15.99 -9.84 -13.36
C SER A 283 -14.76 -8.98 -13.09
N HIS A 284 -14.77 -8.25 -11.97
CA HIS A 284 -13.72 -7.30 -11.64
C HIS A 284 -13.50 -7.32 -10.13
N PHE A 285 -12.25 -7.58 -9.73
CA PHE A 285 -11.86 -7.67 -8.33
C PHE A 285 -10.69 -6.74 -8.03
N THR A 286 -10.59 -6.31 -6.78
CA THR A 286 -9.44 -5.61 -6.20
C THR A 286 -8.74 -6.57 -5.26
N ILE A 287 -7.43 -6.74 -5.42
CA ILE A 287 -6.61 -7.55 -4.52
C ILE A 287 -5.83 -6.59 -3.65
N SER A 288 -6.20 -6.45 -2.39
CA SER A 288 -5.54 -5.56 -1.44
C SER A 288 -4.63 -6.36 -0.52
N HIS A 289 -3.39 -5.89 -0.33
CA HIS A 289 -2.51 -6.44 0.70
C HIS A 289 -3.14 -6.25 2.09
N LEU A 290 -2.93 -7.18 3.03
CA LEU A 290 -3.49 -7.06 4.38
C LEU A 290 -2.87 -5.89 5.15
N ASP A 291 -1.54 -5.80 5.12
CA ASP A 291 -0.83 -4.65 5.67
C ASP A 291 -1.03 -3.40 4.80
N HIS A 292 -1.11 -2.24 5.45
CA HIS A 292 -1.05 -0.94 4.78
C HIS A 292 0.40 -0.66 4.33
N ARG A 293 0.69 -0.96 3.05
CA ARG A 293 1.99 -0.75 2.41
C ARG A 293 1.85 0.19 1.23
N LEU A 294 2.85 1.01 0.93
CA LEU A 294 2.80 1.91 -0.23
C LEU A 294 2.59 1.11 -1.53
N GLN A 295 1.86 1.70 -2.48
CA GLN A 295 1.69 1.12 -3.81
C GLN A 295 3.04 1.11 -4.54
N ALA A 296 3.68 -0.04 -4.61
CA ALA A 296 4.93 -0.27 -5.33
C ALA A 296 5.03 -1.71 -5.82
N ILE A 297 5.48 -1.92 -7.06
CA ILE A 297 5.57 -3.26 -7.66
C ILE A 297 6.87 -4.00 -7.30
N ASP A 298 7.97 -3.29 -6.99
CA ASP A 298 9.33 -3.89 -6.96
C ASP A 298 9.47 -5.11 -6.04
N GLU A 299 8.90 -5.05 -4.83
CA GLU A 299 8.91 -6.17 -3.87
C GLU A 299 7.77 -7.17 -4.08
N HIS A 300 6.87 -6.90 -5.04
CA HIS A 300 5.59 -7.61 -5.22
C HIS A 300 5.37 -8.14 -6.65
N ILE A 301 6.41 -8.12 -7.50
CA ILE A 301 6.39 -8.76 -8.83
C ILE A 301 6.03 -10.24 -8.69
N ARG A 302 6.59 -10.93 -7.69
CA ARG A 302 6.29 -12.34 -7.44
C ARG A 302 4.81 -12.57 -7.18
N THR A 303 4.19 -11.76 -6.33
CA THR A 303 2.75 -11.84 -6.03
C THR A 303 1.91 -11.58 -7.29
N PHE A 304 2.31 -10.62 -8.11
CA PHE A 304 1.66 -10.34 -9.40
C PHE A 304 1.69 -11.56 -10.34
N LEU A 305 2.85 -12.20 -10.49
CA LEU A 305 3.00 -13.41 -11.32
C LEU A 305 2.28 -14.63 -10.71
N GLN A 306 2.29 -14.79 -9.39
CA GLN A 306 1.55 -15.85 -8.71
C GLN A 306 0.04 -15.73 -8.95
N LEU A 307 -0.52 -14.52 -8.87
CA LEU A 307 -1.92 -14.28 -9.21
C LEU A 307 -2.24 -14.71 -10.65
N MET A 308 -1.36 -14.40 -11.62
CA MET A 308 -1.54 -14.82 -13.01
C MET A 308 -1.58 -16.34 -13.14
N GLY A 309 -0.64 -17.04 -12.49
CA GLY A 309 -0.57 -18.51 -12.53
C GLY A 309 -1.73 -19.20 -11.83
N ASP A 310 -2.11 -18.71 -10.63
CA ASP A 310 -3.18 -19.30 -9.81
C ASP A 310 -4.57 -19.06 -10.40
N LEU A 311 -4.82 -17.92 -11.07
CA LEU A 311 -6.05 -17.68 -11.82
C LEU A 311 -6.10 -18.46 -13.13
N GLY A 312 -4.95 -18.59 -13.79
CA GLY A 312 -4.79 -19.33 -15.04
C GLY A 312 -5.39 -18.64 -16.27
N PRO A 313 -5.58 -19.40 -17.37
CA PRO A 313 -6.06 -18.85 -18.64
C PRO A 313 -7.45 -18.20 -18.54
N GLY A 314 -7.66 -17.14 -19.34
CA GLY A 314 -8.91 -16.38 -19.37
C GLY A 314 -8.96 -15.22 -18.37
N TRP A 315 -7.92 -15.01 -17.57
CA TRP A 315 -7.83 -13.91 -16.61
C TRP A 315 -6.66 -12.98 -16.92
N MET A 316 -6.80 -11.74 -16.46
CA MET A 316 -5.78 -10.72 -16.49
C MET A 316 -5.61 -10.08 -15.12
N VAL A 317 -4.35 -9.94 -14.69
CA VAL A 317 -3.92 -9.20 -13.51
C VAL A 317 -3.44 -7.82 -13.95
N LEU A 318 -3.80 -6.81 -13.19
CA LEU A 318 -3.69 -5.40 -13.55
C LEU A 318 -3.01 -4.64 -12.42
N TYR A 319 -2.00 -3.86 -12.76
CA TYR A 319 -1.25 -3.01 -11.84
C TYR A 319 -1.18 -1.57 -12.37
N ASN A 320 -1.43 -0.63 -11.47
CA ASN A 320 -1.25 0.79 -11.69
C ASN A 320 -0.19 1.30 -10.71
N GLY A 321 0.89 1.89 -11.22
CA GLY A 321 1.86 2.58 -10.38
C GLY A 321 1.21 3.72 -9.59
N PRO A 322 1.82 4.18 -8.48
CA PRO A 322 1.24 5.17 -7.57
C PRO A 322 0.88 6.49 -8.27
N GLY A 323 1.62 6.87 -9.31
CA GLY A 323 1.34 8.04 -10.15
C GLY A 323 0.58 7.74 -11.44
N CYS A 324 0.04 6.53 -11.64
CA CYS A 324 -0.48 6.06 -12.94
C CYS A 324 -1.88 5.47 -12.84
N GLY A 325 -2.80 6.15 -12.15
CA GLY A 325 -4.21 5.72 -12.04
C GLY A 325 -4.52 4.80 -10.86
N ALA A 326 -3.59 4.61 -9.93
CA ALA A 326 -3.87 3.97 -8.65
C ALA A 326 -4.82 4.86 -7.81
N SER A 327 -5.93 4.30 -7.33
CA SER A 327 -6.91 5.03 -6.52
C SER A 327 -6.51 5.15 -5.05
N ALA A 328 -5.65 4.24 -4.58
CA ALA A 328 -5.03 4.24 -3.27
C ALA A 328 -3.51 4.07 -3.43
N PRO A 329 -2.77 5.14 -3.77
CA PRO A 329 -1.30 5.06 -3.90
C PRO A 329 -0.60 4.79 -2.56
N ASP A 330 -1.31 4.92 -1.45
CA ASP A 330 -0.88 4.63 -0.08
C ASP A 330 -1.03 3.16 0.33
N HIS A 331 -1.78 2.34 -0.43
CA HIS A 331 -2.05 0.94 -0.09
C HIS A 331 -1.87 0.02 -1.30
N LEU A 332 -0.95 -0.94 -1.19
CA LEU A 332 -0.64 -1.93 -2.21
C LEU A 332 -1.89 -2.72 -2.64
N HIS A 333 -2.20 -2.63 -3.93
CA HIS A 333 -3.26 -3.39 -4.54
C HIS A 333 -3.03 -3.69 -6.02
N PHE A 334 -3.62 -4.80 -6.44
CA PHE A 334 -3.79 -5.20 -7.83
C PHE A 334 -5.28 -5.20 -8.19
N GLN A 335 -5.58 -5.31 -9.47
CA GLN A 335 -6.94 -5.59 -9.95
C GLN A 335 -6.89 -6.84 -10.82
N VAL A 336 -7.99 -7.60 -10.86
CA VAL A 336 -8.12 -8.72 -11.80
C VAL A 336 -9.47 -8.67 -12.49
N ALA A 337 -9.47 -9.07 -13.76
CA ALA A 337 -10.64 -9.20 -14.59
C ALA A 337 -10.47 -10.34 -15.60
N PHE A 338 -11.52 -10.69 -16.31
CA PHE A 338 -11.39 -11.60 -17.44
C PHE A 338 -10.60 -10.94 -18.58
N SER A 339 -9.79 -11.74 -19.27
CA SER A 339 -9.13 -11.36 -20.52
C SER A 339 -10.14 -11.30 -21.67
N GLY A 340 -9.72 -10.79 -22.82
CA GLY A 340 -10.54 -10.53 -24.00
C GLY A 340 -11.47 -9.33 -23.83
N GLN A 341 -11.13 -8.39 -22.95
CA GLN A 341 -11.96 -7.22 -22.63
C GLN A 341 -11.28 -5.90 -22.98
N MET A 342 -10.03 -5.91 -23.41
CA MET A 342 -9.30 -4.71 -23.84
C MET A 342 -8.82 -4.88 -25.29
N PRO A 343 -8.97 -3.87 -26.18
CA PRO A 343 -8.49 -3.95 -27.57
C PRO A 343 -7.04 -4.39 -27.71
N ILE A 344 -6.17 -4.01 -26.76
CA ILE A 344 -4.75 -4.34 -26.83
C ILE A 344 -4.48 -5.85 -26.91
N GLU A 345 -5.35 -6.67 -26.34
CA GLU A 345 -5.18 -8.12 -26.28
C GLU A 345 -5.22 -8.75 -27.68
N GLU A 346 -6.02 -8.20 -28.59
CA GLU A 346 -6.05 -8.61 -30.00
C GLU A 346 -4.88 -7.97 -30.77
N GLU A 347 -4.58 -6.70 -30.51
CA GLU A 347 -3.54 -5.95 -31.21
C GLU A 347 -2.14 -6.57 -31.01
N ILE A 348 -1.83 -7.11 -29.83
CA ILE A 348 -0.53 -7.77 -29.56
C ILE A 348 -0.39 -9.12 -30.29
N MET A 349 -1.48 -9.74 -30.73
CA MET A 349 -1.44 -10.99 -31.49
C MET A 349 -1.05 -10.76 -32.96
N GLU A 350 -1.15 -9.51 -33.45
CA GLU A 350 -0.74 -9.16 -34.80
C GLU A 350 0.79 -9.17 -34.94
N LYS A 351 1.34 -10.27 -35.50
CA LYS A 351 2.80 -10.46 -35.68
C LYS A 351 3.52 -9.27 -36.33
N LYS A 352 2.88 -8.56 -37.26
CA LYS A 352 3.47 -7.38 -37.95
C LYS A 352 3.77 -6.22 -37.00
N ARG A 353 3.07 -6.12 -35.86
CA ARG A 353 3.26 -5.06 -34.85
C ARG A 353 4.36 -5.39 -33.85
N ARG A 354 4.71 -6.68 -33.73
CA ARG A 354 5.68 -7.18 -32.75
C ARG A 354 7.09 -6.98 -33.28
N LEU A 355 7.76 -5.93 -32.83
CA LEU A 355 9.20 -5.77 -33.06
C LEU A 355 9.95 -6.54 -31.98
N PHE A 356 10.62 -7.63 -32.35
CA PHE A 356 11.55 -8.30 -31.43
C PHE A 356 12.70 -7.34 -31.09
N VAL A 357 12.95 -7.18 -29.79
CA VAL A 357 14.04 -6.35 -29.29
C VAL A 357 15.22 -7.24 -28.90
N LYS A 358 15.02 -8.12 -27.91
CA LYS A 358 16.04 -9.07 -27.44
C LYS A 358 15.45 -10.18 -26.59
N GLN A 359 16.31 -11.13 -26.20
CA GLN A 359 15.99 -12.19 -25.25
C GLN A 359 16.93 -12.09 -24.03
N VAL A 360 16.40 -12.16 -22.82
CA VAL A 360 17.17 -12.12 -21.57
C VAL A 360 16.67 -13.22 -20.64
N GLU A 361 17.58 -14.07 -20.16
CA GLU A 361 17.22 -15.19 -19.25
C GLU A 361 16.07 -16.08 -19.77
N GLY A 362 16.01 -16.27 -21.09
CA GLY A 362 14.93 -17.03 -21.73
C GLY A 362 13.65 -16.23 -22.02
N VAL A 363 13.48 -15.05 -21.43
CA VAL A 363 12.31 -14.17 -21.63
C VAL A 363 12.49 -13.34 -22.90
N LEU A 364 11.47 -13.35 -23.76
CA LEU A 364 11.44 -12.60 -25.01
C LEU A 364 10.86 -11.21 -24.77
N LEU A 365 11.54 -10.19 -25.32
CA LEU A 365 11.12 -8.79 -25.21
C LEU A 365 10.75 -8.25 -26.58
N TYR A 366 9.55 -7.71 -26.67
CA TYR A 366 9.04 -7.05 -27.88
C TYR A 366 8.63 -5.61 -27.57
N ARG A 367 8.80 -4.74 -28.55
CA ARG A 367 8.12 -3.45 -28.60
C ARG A 367 6.97 -3.55 -29.59
N ILE A 368 5.78 -3.14 -29.16
CA ILE A 368 4.58 -3.21 -30.00
C ILE A 368 4.36 -1.85 -30.67
N ARG A 369 4.27 -1.83 -32.00
CA ARG A 369 4.17 -0.61 -32.80
C ARG A 369 2.73 -0.28 -33.22
N ASP A 370 2.55 0.95 -33.68
CA ASP A 370 1.32 1.47 -34.27
C ASP A 370 0.13 1.55 -33.30
N LEU A 371 0.40 1.87 -32.02
CA LEU A 371 -0.59 1.94 -30.92
C LEU A 371 -0.87 3.35 -30.39
N GLY A 372 -0.18 4.37 -30.91
CA GLY A 372 -0.24 5.75 -30.39
C GLY A 372 0.34 5.94 -28.98
N ARG A 373 0.86 4.86 -28.37
CA ARG A 373 1.48 4.79 -27.04
C ARG A 373 2.53 3.68 -27.02
N GLU A 374 3.48 3.77 -26.11
CA GLU A 374 4.52 2.75 -25.94
C GLU A 374 3.97 1.53 -25.19
N LEU A 375 4.29 0.36 -25.72
CA LEU A 375 3.99 -0.92 -25.11
C LEU A 375 5.17 -1.87 -25.29
N ILE A 376 5.60 -2.44 -24.17
CA ILE A 376 6.58 -3.52 -24.11
C ILE A 376 5.84 -4.79 -23.75
N LEU A 377 6.10 -5.85 -24.51
CA LEU A 377 5.60 -7.19 -24.24
C LEU A 377 6.75 -8.08 -23.79
N LEU A 378 6.67 -8.60 -22.56
CA LEU A 378 7.52 -9.67 -22.06
C LEU A 378 6.78 -11.01 -22.20
N GLU A 379 7.46 -12.04 -22.72
CA GLU A 379 6.94 -13.41 -22.76
C GLU A 379 7.96 -14.39 -22.19
N GLY A 380 7.57 -15.19 -21.21
CA GLY A 380 8.43 -16.22 -20.62
C GLY A 380 7.65 -17.34 -19.94
N GLU A 381 8.25 -18.53 -19.84
CA GLU A 381 7.60 -19.72 -19.25
C GLU A 381 7.83 -19.79 -17.73
N GLU A 382 9.03 -19.45 -17.28
CA GLU A 382 9.44 -19.56 -15.88
C GLU A 382 9.19 -18.24 -15.12
N SER A 383 8.37 -18.29 -14.07
CA SER A 383 8.01 -17.10 -13.29
C SER A 383 9.22 -16.39 -12.68
N VAL A 384 10.25 -17.13 -12.24
CA VAL A 384 11.47 -16.58 -11.64
C VAL A 384 12.28 -15.75 -12.64
N THR A 385 12.38 -16.20 -13.90
CA THR A 385 13.11 -15.43 -14.92
C THR A 385 12.29 -14.24 -15.39
N VAL A 386 10.97 -14.37 -15.50
CA VAL A 386 10.06 -13.25 -15.79
C VAL A 386 10.14 -12.18 -14.68
N GLU A 387 10.16 -12.59 -13.40
CA GLU A 387 10.36 -11.70 -12.24
C GLU A 387 11.68 -10.93 -12.36
N SER A 388 12.78 -11.65 -12.59
CA SER A 388 14.12 -11.09 -12.76
C SER A 388 14.19 -10.09 -13.91
N VAL A 389 13.62 -10.43 -15.09
CA VAL A 389 13.67 -9.59 -16.28
C VAL A 389 12.79 -8.34 -16.13
N LEU A 390 11.59 -8.45 -15.54
CA LEU A 390 10.78 -7.27 -15.23
C LEU A 390 11.53 -6.34 -14.26
N LYS A 391 12.12 -6.87 -13.18
CA LYS A 391 12.90 -6.08 -12.22
C LYS A 391 14.08 -5.39 -12.89
N LYS A 392 14.82 -6.08 -13.78
CA LYS A 392 15.89 -5.48 -14.58
C LYS A 392 15.40 -4.34 -15.47
N TYR A 393 14.25 -4.53 -16.14
CA TYR A 393 13.65 -3.51 -16.98
C TYR A 393 13.26 -2.26 -16.17
N LEU A 394 12.59 -2.43 -15.03
CA LEU A 394 12.23 -1.35 -14.12
C LEU A 394 13.47 -0.58 -13.61
N ASN A 395 14.49 -1.31 -13.14
CA ASN A 395 15.75 -0.72 -12.70
C ASN A 395 16.46 0.06 -13.81
N THR A 396 16.32 -0.39 -15.06
CA THR A 396 16.93 0.28 -16.20
C THR A 396 16.17 1.55 -16.58
N LEU A 397 14.84 1.53 -16.54
CA LEU A 397 14.03 2.73 -16.66
C LEU A 397 14.38 3.76 -15.57
N GLN A 398 14.57 3.34 -14.31
CA GLN A 398 15.00 4.24 -13.24
C GLN A 398 16.32 4.95 -13.56
N LYS A 399 17.31 4.19 -14.06
CA LYS A 399 18.62 4.74 -14.45
C LYS A 399 18.51 5.72 -15.61
N VAL A 400 17.77 5.37 -16.67
CA VAL A 400 17.59 6.21 -17.85
C VAL A 400 16.84 7.49 -17.51
N LEU A 401 15.80 7.39 -16.67
CA LEU A 401 14.99 8.52 -16.22
C LEU A 401 15.65 9.31 -15.08
N LYS A 402 16.74 8.80 -14.49
CA LYS A 402 17.45 9.39 -13.34
C LYS A 402 16.53 9.64 -12.15
N ILE A 403 15.77 8.61 -11.77
CA ILE A 403 14.84 8.64 -10.64
C ILE A 403 15.18 7.54 -9.64
N ASP A 404 14.95 7.81 -8.35
CA ASP A 404 15.17 6.86 -7.25
C ASP A 404 13.90 6.11 -6.82
N MET A 405 12.74 6.51 -7.38
CA MET A 405 11.45 5.90 -7.09
C MET A 405 11.03 4.94 -8.23
N GLU A 406 9.97 4.18 -8.03
CA GLU A 406 9.37 3.38 -9.10
C GLU A 406 9.05 4.26 -10.33
N PRO A 407 9.42 3.84 -11.56
CA PRO A 407 8.99 4.52 -12.77
C PRO A 407 7.48 4.58 -12.88
N MET A 408 6.96 5.65 -13.45
CA MET A 408 5.55 5.75 -13.78
C MET A 408 5.19 4.62 -14.77
N ILE A 409 4.36 3.67 -14.34
CA ILE A 409 4.10 2.46 -15.13
C ILE A 409 2.69 1.91 -14.93
N ASN A 410 2.16 1.28 -15.97
CA ASN A 410 1.02 0.38 -15.89
C ASN A 410 1.43 -1.00 -16.41
N ILE A 411 0.98 -2.06 -15.75
CA ILE A 411 1.29 -3.44 -16.14
C ILE A 411 0.00 -4.24 -16.17
N ALA A 412 -0.28 -4.86 -17.31
CA ALA A 412 -1.29 -5.90 -17.45
C ALA A 412 -0.58 -7.24 -17.67
N GLY A 413 -1.07 -8.31 -17.07
CA GLY A 413 -0.45 -9.63 -17.17
C GLY A 413 -1.49 -10.72 -17.30
N PHE A 414 -1.28 -11.66 -18.23
CA PHE A 414 -2.08 -12.87 -18.34
C PHE A 414 -1.19 -14.11 -18.51
N TYR A 415 -1.75 -15.28 -18.17
CA TYR A 415 -1.08 -16.56 -18.32
C TYR A 415 -1.79 -17.40 -19.37
N GLU A 416 -1.11 -17.75 -20.45
CA GLU A 416 -1.68 -18.51 -21.58
C GLU A 416 -0.65 -19.46 -22.16
N GLY A 417 -1.06 -20.69 -22.53
CA GLY A 417 -0.20 -21.62 -23.26
C GLY A 417 1.15 -21.90 -22.61
N THR A 418 1.20 -21.99 -21.28
CA THR A 418 2.38 -22.14 -20.39
C THR A 418 3.28 -20.91 -20.24
N LYS A 419 2.85 -19.74 -20.72
CA LYS A 419 3.65 -18.51 -20.69
C LYS A 419 2.98 -17.41 -19.90
N PHE A 420 3.79 -16.66 -19.18
CA PHE A 420 3.46 -15.35 -18.66
C PHE A 420 3.64 -14.32 -19.76
N HIS A 421 2.60 -13.54 -20.02
CA HIS A 421 2.62 -12.41 -20.93
C HIS A 421 2.43 -11.13 -20.11
N LEU A 422 3.42 -10.24 -20.12
CA LEU A 422 3.33 -8.94 -19.44
C LEU A 422 3.31 -7.80 -20.46
N LEU A 423 2.25 -7.00 -20.40
CA LEU A 423 2.01 -5.82 -21.18
C LEU A 423 2.37 -4.62 -20.30
N ILE A 424 3.50 -4.00 -20.60
CA ILE A 424 4.06 -2.93 -19.81
C ILE A 424 3.91 -1.63 -20.60
N PHE A 425 3.23 -0.66 -20.00
CA PHE A 425 3.07 0.68 -20.53
C PHE A 425 3.89 1.65 -19.67
N PRO A 426 5.12 2.02 -20.07
CA PRO A 426 5.86 3.10 -19.43
C PRO A 426 5.12 4.42 -19.63
N ARG A 427 4.99 5.17 -18.55
CA ARG A 427 4.24 6.42 -18.50
C ARG A 427 5.19 7.57 -18.17
N GLN A 428 4.82 8.77 -18.57
CA GLN A 428 5.51 10.00 -18.17
C GLN A 428 4.61 10.98 -17.42
N LYS A 429 3.30 10.76 -17.45
CA LYS A 429 2.32 11.65 -16.82
C LYS A 429 1.12 10.89 -16.28
N HIS A 430 0.62 11.32 -15.12
CA HIS A 430 -0.51 10.69 -14.45
C HIS A 430 -1.80 10.91 -15.25
N ARG A 431 -2.12 12.19 -15.48
CA ARG A 431 -3.33 12.62 -16.18
C ARG A 431 -2.96 13.57 -17.32
N PRO A 432 -3.67 13.52 -18.45
CA PRO A 432 -3.45 14.46 -19.54
C PRO A 432 -3.84 15.88 -19.13
N ASP A 433 -3.34 16.89 -19.84
CA ASP A 433 -3.60 18.31 -19.59
C ASP A 433 -5.09 18.62 -19.70
N ALA A 434 -5.80 17.91 -20.58
CA ALA A 434 -7.25 18.01 -20.70
C ALA A 434 -7.99 17.77 -19.38
N PHE A 435 -7.43 16.98 -18.44
CA PHE A 435 -8.03 16.76 -17.12
C PHE A 435 -8.02 18.00 -16.22
N PHE A 436 -6.99 18.84 -16.37
CA PHE A 436 -6.74 20.00 -15.52
C PHE A 436 -7.28 21.31 -16.10
N LYS A 437 -7.82 21.29 -17.32
CA LYS A 437 -8.56 22.44 -17.87
C LYS A 437 -9.80 22.75 -17.03
N GLU A 438 -10.34 23.95 -17.20
CA GLU A 438 -11.52 24.43 -16.48
C GLU A 438 -12.77 24.40 -17.37
N GLY A 439 -13.95 24.40 -16.72
CA GLY A 439 -15.25 24.54 -17.39
C GLY A 439 -15.52 23.50 -18.48
N GLU A 440 -15.92 23.98 -19.65
CA GLU A 440 -16.26 23.13 -20.80
C GLU A 440 -15.02 22.51 -21.46
N ASP A 441 -13.82 23.03 -21.27
CA ASP A 441 -12.62 22.45 -21.89
C ASP A 441 -12.04 21.27 -21.11
N ARG A 442 -12.47 21.08 -19.86
CA ARG A 442 -12.09 19.95 -19.02
C ARG A 442 -12.61 18.63 -19.59
N MET A 443 -11.75 17.61 -19.66
CA MET A 443 -12.14 16.23 -19.91
C MET A 443 -11.74 15.34 -18.73
N VAL A 444 -12.69 14.71 -18.08
CA VAL A 444 -12.44 13.84 -16.92
C VAL A 444 -11.94 12.47 -17.36
N ILE A 445 -10.64 12.43 -17.69
CA ILE A 445 -9.93 11.23 -18.13
C ILE A 445 -8.66 11.09 -17.29
N SER A 446 -8.50 9.94 -16.66
CA SER A 446 -7.37 9.66 -15.77
C SER A 446 -6.82 8.27 -16.10
N PRO A 447 -6.02 8.14 -17.18
CA PRO A 447 -5.68 6.83 -17.74
C PRO A 447 -4.95 5.93 -16.75
N GLY A 448 -5.53 4.79 -16.41
CA GLY A 448 -4.87 3.66 -15.78
C GLY A 448 -4.58 2.54 -16.80
N VAL A 449 -4.21 1.36 -16.32
CA VAL A 449 -3.86 0.20 -17.18
C VAL A 449 -4.98 -0.21 -18.13
N ILE A 450 -6.25 -0.11 -17.71
CA ILE A 450 -7.40 -0.43 -18.57
C ILE A 450 -7.52 0.56 -19.74
N ASP A 451 -7.36 1.85 -19.45
CA ASP A 451 -7.35 2.91 -20.44
C ASP A 451 -6.16 2.78 -21.40
N MET A 452 -4.98 2.44 -20.88
CA MET A 452 -3.80 2.11 -21.68
C MET A 452 -3.98 0.82 -22.47
N GLY A 453 -4.88 -0.09 -22.05
CA GLY A 453 -5.28 -1.27 -22.80
C GLY A 453 -6.22 -0.99 -23.99
N GLY A 454 -6.63 0.27 -24.20
CA GLY A 454 -7.52 0.65 -25.29
C GLY A 454 -9.00 0.70 -24.90
N LEU A 455 -9.35 0.47 -23.64
CA LEU A 455 -10.70 0.71 -23.11
C LEU A 455 -10.68 2.01 -22.29
N LEU A 456 -10.87 3.14 -22.97
CA LEU A 456 -10.79 4.46 -22.36
C LEU A 456 -12.11 4.82 -21.67
N ILE A 457 -12.06 5.02 -20.36
CA ILE A 457 -13.24 5.20 -19.51
C ILE A 457 -13.46 6.68 -19.21
N THR A 458 -14.70 7.14 -19.37
CA THR A 458 -15.11 8.49 -18.98
C THR A 458 -16.35 8.45 -18.10
N PRO A 459 -16.36 9.15 -16.95
CA PRO A 459 -17.52 9.23 -16.07
C PRO A 459 -18.53 10.29 -16.50
N MET A 460 -18.22 11.11 -17.51
CA MET A 460 -19.08 12.19 -17.97
C MET A 460 -19.58 11.93 -19.39
N GLU A 461 -20.90 11.94 -19.57
CA GLU A 461 -21.52 11.70 -20.89
C GLU A 461 -21.08 12.74 -21.92
N ARG A 462 -20.88 13.99 -21.50
CA ARG A 462 -20.38 15.07 -22.35
C ARG A 462 -19.02 14.71 -22.95
N ASP A 463 -18.11 14.21 -22.12
CA ASP A 463 -16.75 13.87 -22.55
C ASP A 463 -16.77 12.61 -23.43
N PHE A 464 -17.63 11.64 -23.09
CA PHE A 464 -17.90 10.48 -23.95
C PHE A 464 -18.34 10.87 -25.36
N LYS A 465 -19.19 11.89 -25.50
CA LYS A 465 -19.67 12.38 -26.80
C LYS A 465 -18.61 13.19 -27.55
N ARG A 466 -17.78 13.96 -26.84
CA ARG A 466 -16.80 14.89 -27.42
C ARG A 466 -15.48 14.26 -27.80
N LEU A 467 -15.05 13.19 -27.13
CA LEU A 467 -13.79 12.54 -27.44
C LEU A 467 -13.78 12.05 -28.89
N ASP A 468 -12.84 12.53 -29.68
CA ASP A 468 -12.64 12.09 -31.04
C ASP A 468 -11.27 11.43 -31.18
N GLN A 469 -10.96 10.98 -32.40
CA GLN A 469 -9.68 10.39 -32.73
C GLN A 469 -8.50 11.29 -32.30
N SER A 470 -8.53 12.57 -32.66
CA SER A 470 -7.41 13.49 -32.41
C SER A 470 -7.18 13.70 -30.91
N ALA A 471 -8.25 13.80 -30.12
CA ALA A 471 -8.15 13.94 -28.68
C ALA A 471 -7.53 12.69 -28.02
N VAL A 472 -7.96 11.49 -28.45
CA VAL A 472 -7.43 10.21 -27.93
C VAL A 472 -5.95 10.06 -28.26
N GLU A 473 -5.56 10.30 -29.51
CA GLU A 473 -4.16 10.25 -29.94
C GLU A 473 -3.29 11.24 -29.16
N SER A 474 -3.80 12.46 -28.93
CA SER A 474 -3.12 13.46 -28.11
C SER A 474 -2.96 12.99 -26.65
N ILE A 475 -4.01 12.44 -26.03
CA ILE A 475 -3.97 11.94 -24.65
C ILE A 475 -2.94 10.84 -24.51
N TYR A 476 -2.94 9.84 -25.41
CA TYR A 476 -1.98 8.74 -25.37
C TYR A 476 -0.55 9.20 -25.58
N LYS A 477 -0.30 10.08 -26.54
CA LYS A 477 1.03 10.67 -26.75
C LYS A 477 1.52 11.44 -25.53
N GLU A 478 0.63 12.15 -24.85
CA GLU A 478 0.98 12.97 -23.70
C GLU A 478 1.34 12.12 -22.48
N VAL A 479 0.59 11.04 -22.22
CA VAL A 479 0.77 10.25 -20.99
C VAL A 479 1.76 9.09 -21.13
N SER A 480 1.99 8.62 -22.35
CA SER A 480 2.98 7.58 -22.67
C SER A 480 4.40 8.13 -22.57
N LEU A 481 5.34 7.32 -22.07
CA LEU A 481 6.75 7.69 -22.13
C LEU A 481 7.22 7.83 -23.59
N GLU A 482 8.17 8.73 -23.83
CA GLU A 482 8.79 8.90 -25.15
C GLU A 482 9.55 7.63 -25.59
N GLY A 483 9.35 7.23 -26.86
CA GLY A 483 9.96 6.02 -27.42
C GLY A 483 11.48 5.99 -27.36
N MET A 484 12.16 7.13 -27.45
CA MET A 484 13.62 7.23 -27.31
C MET A 484 14.09 6.77 -25.92
N MET A 485 13.35 7.13 -24.87
CA MET A 485 13.68 6.72 -23.49
C MET A 485 13.46 5.21 -23.30
N VAL A 486 12.44 4.65 -23.96
CA VAL A 486 12.19 3.20 -23.98
C VAL A 486 13.32 2.45 -24.70
N GLU A 487 13.78 2.97 -25.84
CA GLU A 487 14.92 2.41 -26.59
C GLU A 487 16.20 2.43 -25.75
N MET A 488 16.53 3.58 -25.14
CA MET A 488 17.67 3.70 -24.22
C MET A 488 17.59 2.71 -23.06
N ALA A 489 16.38 2.43 -22.56
CA ALA A 489 16.18 1.47 -21.49
C ALA A 489 16.46 0.02 -21.96
N PHE A 490 16.12 -0.34 -23.20
CA PHE A 490 16.51 -1.64 -23.74
C PHE A 490 18.01 -1.76 -23.98
N ASP A 491 18.64 -0.71 -24.50
CA ASP A 491 20.09 -0.68 -24.79
C ASP A 491 20.93 -0.77 -23.51
N THR A 492 20.46 -0.15 -22.43
CA THR A 492 21.12 -0.18 -21.12
C THR A 492 20.88 -1.49 -20.37
N MET A 493 19.85 -2.26 -20.78
CA MET A 493 19.58 -3.56 -20.17
C MET A 493 20.66 -4.53 -20.64
N GLY A 494 21.43 -5.08 -19.70
CA GLY A 494 22.47 -6.08 -19.97
C GLY A 494 21.97 -7.37 -20.59
#